data_AF-A0AAU1VTX7-F1
#
_entry.id   AF-A0AAU1VTX7-F1
#
_cell.length_a   1.000
_cell.length_b   1.000
_cell.length_c   1.000
_cell.angle_alpha   90.00
_cell.angle_beta   90.00
_cell.angle_gamma   90.00
#
_symmetry.space_group_name_H-M   'P 1'
#
loop_
_entity.id
_entity.type
_entity.pdbx_description
1 polymer ?
#
loop_
_entity_poly.entity_id
_entity_poly.type
_entity_poly.pdbx_seq_one_letter_code
_entity_poly.pdbx_strand_id
1 'polypeptide(L)'
;MNASPLTLTKKTHSCVRLERNGQSLVIDPGGFTEDDAAVGADAILVTHEHPDHFSEARLRAGLEANPAAQVWTLRSVAEQLSAAFPGRVHTVGHGDTFTAAGLDVQVHGELHAVIHPDIPRITNIGFLVDGSVFHPGDALTVPDHPVDTLMLPVMAPWNKISEVIDYVREVKPRRAIDIHDALLTDLARPIYDTQIGALGGTDHGRLTPGDATRL
;
A
#
# COMPACT_ATOMS: atom_id res chain seq x y z
N MET A 1 16.16 -23.99 -7.24
CA MET A 1 16.84 -22.72 -6.90
C MET A 1 15.90 -21.98 -5.98
N ASN A 2 16.30 -21.69 -4.73
CA ASN A 2 15.45 -20.92 -3.82
C ASN A 2 15.37 -19.49 -4.38
N ALA A 3 14.16 -18.97 -4.58
CA ALA A 3 13.96 -17.60 -5.02
C ALA A 3 14.65 -16.64 -4.05
N SER A 4 15.23 -15.55 -4.56
CA SER A 4 15.76 -14.49 -3.70
C SER A 4 14.64 -13.96 -2.79
N PRO A 5 14.94 -13.63 -1.52
CA PRO A 5 13.93 -13.11 -0.61
C PRO A 5 13.36 -11.79 -1.12
N LEU A 6 12.09 -11.54 -0.83
CA LEU A 6 11.44 -10.26 -1.14
C LEU A 6 11.97 -9.20 -0.18
N THR A 7 12.34 -8.04 -0.70
CA THR A 7 12.76 -6.88 0.13
C THR A 7 11.68 -5.83 0.08
N LEU A 8 11.25 -5.35 1.25
CA LEU A 8 10.34 -4.22 1.40
C LEU A 8 11.14 -3.02 1.86
N THR A 9 11.06 -1.94 1.09
CA THR A 9 11.61 -0.63 1.43
C THR A 9 10.47 0.34 1.69
N LYS A 10 10.47 0.97 2.86
CA LYS A 10 9.48 1.99 3.21
C LYS A 10 9.80 3.28 2.48
N LYS A 11 8.79 3.90 1.89
CA LYS A 11 8.82 5.28 1.41
C LYS A 11 7.98 6.14 2.36
N THR A 12 7.94 7.45 2.14
CA THR A 12 7.13 8.31 3.02
C THR A 12 5.64 7.94 2.93
N HIS A 13 4.94 8.02 4.06
CA HIS A 13 3.50 7.83 4.19
C HIS A 13 3.01 6.42 3.79
N SER A 14 2.17 6.28 2.77
CA SER A 14 1.59 5.00 2.36
C SER A 14 2.41 4.28 1.29
N CYS A 15 3.47 4.90 0.79
CA CYS A 15 4.25 4.27 -0.28
C CYS A 15 5.19 3.18 0.25
N VAL A 16 5.25 2.07 -0.47
CA VAL A 16 6.24 1.00 -0.28
C VAL A 16 6.80 0.55 -1.61
N ARG A 17 8.05 0.09 -1.59
CA ARG A 17 8.71 -0.57 -2.72
C ARG A 17 9.03 -2.00 -2.35
N LEU A 18 8.64 -2.92 -3.22
CA LEU A 18 8.90 -4.35 -3.11
C LEU A 18 9.86 -4.78 -4.22
N GLU A 19 10.93 -5.47 -3.86
CA GLU A 19 11.99 -5.85 -4.80
C GLU A 19 12.37 -7.32 -4.66
N ARG A 20 12.42 -8.01 -5.81
CA ARG A 20 12.89 -9.40 -5.91
C ARG A 20 13.54 -9.63 -7.26
N ASN A 21 14.70 -10.30 -7.27
CA ASN A 21 15.44 -10.65 -8.49
C ASN A 21 15.70 -9.46 -9.43
N GLY A 22 15.90 -8.25 -8.89
CA GLY A 22 16.13 -7.04 -9.66
C GLY A 22 14.88 -6.43 -10.30
N GLN A 23 13.70 -6.99 -10.06
CA GLN A 23 12.42 -6.40 -10.44
C GLN A 23 11.83 -5.61 -9.28
N SER A 24 11.14 -4.51 -9.59
CA SER A 24 10.60 -3.60 -8.58
C SER A 24 9.13 -3.27 -8.79
N LEU A 25 8.36 -3.39 -7.71
CA LEU A 25 6.95 -3.01 -7.63
C LEU A 25 6.81 -1.90 -6.60
N VAL A 26 6.09 -0.83 -6.93
CA VAL A 26 5.81 0.29 -6.02
C VAL A 26 4.31 0.39 -5.78
N ILE A 27 3.88 0.52 -4.52
CA ILE A 27 2.47 0.73 -4.15
C ILE A 27 2.32 2.15 -3.62
N ASP A 28 1.26 2.85 -4.04
CA ASP A 28 0.82 4.17 -3.57
C ASP A 28 1.89 5.29 -3.57
N PRO A 29 2.59 5.56 -4.69
CA PRO A 29 3.50 6.71 -4.80
C PRO A 29 2.72 8.04 -4.92
N GLY A 30 1.97 8.38 -3.87
CA GLY A 30 1.14 9.58 -3.77
C GLY A 30 1.91 10.83 -3.39
N GLY A 31 1.17 11.92 -3.23
CA GLY A 31 1.67 13.29 -3.02
C GLY A 31 2.49 13.50 -1.76
N PHE A 32 2.36 12.64 -0.75
CA PHE A 32 3.17 12.71 0.47
C PHE A 32 4.47 11.90 0.38
N THR A 33 4.70 11.23 -0.74
CA THR A 33 5.88 10.41 -0.99
C THR A 33 7.01 11.24 -1.62
N GLU A 34 8.24 10.73 -1.62
CA GLU A 34 9.34 11.27 -2.41
C GLU A 34 8.96 11.47 -3.89
N ASP A 35 9.51 12.51 -4.53
CA ASP A 35 9.16 12.87 -5.92
C ASP A 35 9.58 11.79 -6.94
N ASP A 36 10.63 11.03 -6.65
CA ASP A 36 11.17 9.97 -7.49
C ASP A 36 10.66 8.56 -7.11
N ALA A 37 9.68 8.45 -6.22
CA ALA A 37 9.31 7.18 -5.61
C ALA A 37 8.87 6.08 -6.60
N ALA A 38 8.32 6.46 -7.75
CA ALA A 38 7.94 5.55 -8.83
C ALA A 38 9.04 5.31 -9.88
N VAL A 39 10.13 6.09 -9.87
CA VAL A 39 11.22 5.95 -10.84
C VAL A 39 11.93 4.62 -10.62
N GLY A 40 12.23 3.90 -11.70
CA GLY A 40 12.84 2.57 -11.65
C GLY A 40 11.89 1.45 -11.22
N ALA A 41 10.59 1.70 -11.13
CA ALA A 41 9.60 0.62 -10.96
C ALA A 41 9.34 -0.10 -12.30
N ASP A 42 9.13 -1.42 -12.23
CA ASP A 42 8.58 -2.22 -13.33
C ASP A 42 7.05 -2.29 -13.25
N ALA A 43 6.51 -2.17 -12.05
CA ALA A 43 5.08 -2.13 -11.78
C ALA A 43 4.74 -1.04 -10.75
N ILE A 44 3.66 -0.32 -11.00
CA ILE A 44 3.11 0.66 -10.06
C ILE A 44 1.67 0.27 -9.74
N LEU A 45 1.37 0.18 -8.46
CA LEU A 45 0.05 -0.16 -7.96
C LEU A 45 -0.50 1.04 -7.19
N VAL A 46 -1.77 1.37 -7.40
CA VAL A 46 -2.44 2.47 -6.67
C VAL A 46 -3.77 1.99 -6.13
N THR A 47 -3.95 2.15 -4.83
CA THR A 47 -5.11 1.68 -4.07
C THR A 47 -6.36 2.51 -4.30
N HIS A 48 -6.24 3.83 -4.43
CA HIS A 48 -7.36 4.75 -4.67
C HIS A 48 -6.91 6.16 -5.10
N GLU A 49 -7.87 7.04 -5.43
CA GLU A 49 -7.62 8.35 -6.02
C GLU A 49 -7.20 9.48 -5.06
N HIS A 50 -7.11 9.26 -3.74
CA HIS A 50 -6.76 10.36 -2.85
C HIS A 50 -5.33 10.87 -3.08
N PRO A 51 -5.07 12.18 -2.91
CA PRO A 51 -3.80 12.78 -3.28
C PRO A 51 -2.57 12.25 -2.56
N ASP A 52 -2.71 11.68 -1.37
CA ASP A 52 -1.65 11.10 -0.56
C ASP A 52 -1.28 9.66 -0.95
N HIS A 53 -2.14 8.98 -1.73
CA HIS A 53 -1.90 7.66 -2.33
C HIS A 53 -1.65 7.73 -3.84
N PHE A 54 -2.23 8.72 -4.52
CA PHE A 54 -2.12 8.93 -5.95
C PHE A 54 -1.54 10.31 -6.29
N SER A 55 -0.51 10.32 -7.12
CA SER A 55 0.05 11.55 -7.69
C SER A 55 0.38 11.32 -9.16
N GLU A 56 -0.45 11.88 -10.05
CA GLU A 56 -0.28 11.75 -11.51
C GLU A 56 1.16 12.07 -11.96
N ALA A 57 1.75 13.14 -11.43
CA ALA A 57 3.12 13.54 -11.76
C ALA A 57 4.17 12.47 -11.42
N ARG A 58 4.01 11.79 -10.28
CA ARG A 58 4.94 10.73 -9.82
C ARG A 58 4.78 9.48 -10.68
N LEU A 59 3.54 9.08 -10.99
CA LEU A 59 3.27 7.94 -11.87
C LEU A 59 3.80 8.19 -13.28
N ARG A 60 3.59 9.39 -13.83
CA ARG A 60 4.14 9.81 -15.12
C ARG A 60 5.67 9.71 -15.14
N ALA A 61 6.35 10.24 -14.13
CA ALA A 61 7.80 10.15 -14.02
C ALA A 61 8.29 8.70 -14.03
N GLY A 62 7.61 7.79 -13.32
CA GLY A 62 7.93 6.35 -13.36
C GLY A 62 7.71 5.72 -14.74
N LEU A 63 6.58 5.99 -15.37
CA LEU A 63 6.22 5.44 -16.68
C LEU A 63 7.08 5.97 -17.82
N GLU A 64 7.55 7.21 -17.73
CA GLU A 64 8.47 7.84 -18.69
C GLU A 64 9.91 7.32 -18.51
N ALA A 65 10.35 7.10 -17.27
CA ALA A 65 11.67 6.57 -16.98
C ALA A 65 11.84 5.09 -17.39
N ASN A 66 10.75 4.32 -17.42
CA ASN A 66 10.75 2.93 -17.85
C ASN A 66 9.60 2.67 -18.84
N PRO A 67 9.83 2.58 -20.16
CA PRO A 67 8.79 2.32 -21.15
C PRO A 67 8.09 0.96 -21.01
N ALA A 68 8.70 0.01 -20.30
CA ALA A 68 8.09 -1.29 -20.01
C ALA A 68 7.20 -1.27 -18.77
N ALA A 69 7.32 -0.25 -17.91
CA ALA A 69 6.56 -0.18 -16.66
C ALA A 69 5.06 -0.18 -16.91
N GLN A 70 4.30 -0.78 -15.99
CA GLN A 70 2.86 -0.96 -16.08
C GLN A 70 2.19 -0.45 -14.80
N VAL A 71 0.94 0.00 -14.89
CA VAL A 71 0.13 0.44 -13.73
C VAL A 71 -1.05 -0.50 -13.53
N TRP A 72 -1.31 -0.91 -12.30
CA TRP A 72 -2.55 -1.58 -11.90
C TRP A 72 -3.26 -0.77 -10.83
N THR A 73 -4.51 -0.44 -11.06
CA THR A 73 -5.28 0.41 -10.13
C THR A 73 -6.78 0.26 -10.37
N LEU A 74 -7.59 0.85 -9.51
CA LEU A 74 -9.03 0.90 -9.68
C LEU A 74 -9.46 1.95 -10.71
N ARG A 75 -10.73 1.90 -11.12
CA ARG A 75 -11.25 2.64 -12.26
C ARG A 75 -11.01 4.15 -12.20
N SER A 76 -11.26 4.79 -11.05
CA SER A 76 -11.18 6.26 -10.90
C SER A 76 -9.76 6.80 -11.17
N VAL A 77 -8.71 6.02 -10.90
CA VAL A 77 -7.32 6.37 -11.19
C VAL A 77 -6.97 5.99 -12.62
N ALA A 78 -7.39 4.81 -13.08
CA ALA A 78 -7.09 4.33 -14.43
C ALA A 78 -7.61 5.29 -15.52
N GLU A 79 -8.80 5.85 -15.33
CA GLU A 79 -9.42 6.82 -16.25
C GLU A 79 -8.59 8.11 -16.43
N GLN A 80 -7.80 8.49 -15.42
CA GLN A 80 -6.95 9.69 -15.47
C GLN A 80 -5.66 9.47 -16.28
N LEU A 81 -5.17 8.23 -16.39
CA LEU A 81 -3.87 7.91 -16.97
C LEU A 81 -3.93 7.21 -18.34
N SER A 82 -4.99 6.43 -18.58
CA SER A 82 -5.04 5.48 -19.72
C SER A 82 -4.89 6.17 -21.09
N ALA A 83 -5.40 7.39 -21.25
CA ALA A 83 -5.28 8.14 -22.49
C ALA A 83 -3.82 8.53 -22.82
N ALA A 84 -3.02 8.82 -21.79
CA ALA A 84 -1.62 9.19 -21.96
C ALA A 84 -0.68 7.98 -22.08
N PHE A 85 -1.07 6.83 -21.52
CA PHE A 85 -0.27 5.60 -21.51
C PHE A 85 -1.08 4.39 -22.00
N PRO A 86 -1.50 4.39 -23.28
CA PRO A 86 -2.37 3.34 -23.82
C PRO A 86 -1.70 1.97 -23.72
N GLY A 87 -2.48 0.98 -23.24
CA GLY A 87 -2.02 -0.40 -23.06
C GLY A 87 -1.07 -0.62 -21.87
N ARG A 88 -0.81 0.41 -21.07
CA ARG A 88 0.08 0.33 -19.89
C ARG A 88 -0.63 0.50 -18.55
N VAL A 89 -1.92 0.80 -18.56
CA VAL A 89 -2.75 1.02 -17.37
C VAL A 89 -3.86 -0.02 -17.35
N HIS A 90 -3.91 -0.79 -16.28
CA HIS A 90 -4.81 -1.92 -16.10
C HIS A 90 -5.79 -1.60 -14.96
N THR A 91 -7.08 -1.61 -15.28
CA THR A 91 -8.12 -1.48 -14.25
C THR A 91 -8.33 -2.83 -13.56
N VAL A 92 -8.27 -2.86 -12.24
CA VAL A 92 -8.49 -4.04 -11.41
C VAL A 92 -9.48 -3.73 -10.27
N GLY A 93 -10.10 -4.76 -9.72
CA GLY A 93 -11.04 -4.70 -8.60
C GLY A 93 -10.98 -5.93 -7.71
N HIS A 94 -11.78 -5.96 -6.65
CA HIS A 94 -11.84 -7.08 -5.72
C HIS A 94 -11.99 -8.44 -6.43
N GLY A 95 -11.16 -9.40 -6.03
CA GLY A 95 -11.16 -10.76 -6.57
C GLY A 95 -10.26 -10.95 -7.79
N ASP A 96 -9.78 -9.87 -8.41
CA ASP A 96 -8.83 -9.96 -9.50
C ASP A 96 -7.46 -10.46 -9.02
N THR A 97 -6.81 -11.24 -9.88
CA THR A 97 -5.44 -11.72 -9.67
C THR A 97 -4.59 -11.43 -10.91
N PHE A 98 -3.35 -11.00 -10.72
CA PHE A 98 -2.42 -10.72 -11.81
C PHE A 98 -0.97 -10.87 -11.36
N THR A 99 -0.03 -10.87 -12.32
CA THR A 99 1.41 -10.83 -12.03
C THR A 99 1.95 -9.46 -12.41
N ALA A 100 2.73 -8.84 -11.52
CA ALA A 100 3.36 -7.55 -11.72
C ALA A 100 4.78 -7.57 -11.18
N ALA A 101 5.76 -7.14 -11.99
CA ALA A 101 7.20 -7.22 -11.66
C ALA A 101 7.65 -8.63 -11.18
N GLY A 102 7.04 -9.69 -11.71
CA GLY A 102 7.34 -11.08 -11.30
C GLY A 102 6.83 -11.47 -9.90
N LEU A 103 5.92 -10.68 -9.33
CA LEU A 103 5.22 -10.95 -8.07
C LEU A 103 3.75 -11.26 -8.38
N ASP A 104 3.18 -12.24 -7.68
CA ASP A 104 1.75 -12.53 -7.78
C ASP A 104 0.97 -11.52 -6.92
N VAL A 105 -0.13 -10.98 -7.43
CA VAL A 105 -0.93 -9.97 -6.75
C VAL A 105 -2.39 -10.37 -6.76
N GLN A 106 -3.04 -10.27 -5.60
CA GLN A 106 -4.48 -10.42 -5.43
C GLN A 106 -5.09 -9.12 -4.92
N VAL A 107 -6.29 -8.80 -5.38
CA VAL A 107 -6.97 -7.53 -5.06
C VAL A 107 -8.11 -7.76 -4.07
N HIS A 108 -8.14 -7.00 -2.98
CA HIS A 108 -9.12 -7.15 -1.91
C HIS A 108 -9.82 -5.84 -1.56
N GLY A 109 -11.11 -5.93 -1.25
CA GLY A 109 -11.90 -4.78 -0.80
C GLY A 109 -12.38 -3.89 -1.94
N GLU A 110 -13.37 -3.06 -1.63
CA GLU A 110 -14.06 -2.23 -2.62
C GLU A 110 -14.18 -0.76 -2.21
N LEU A 111 -14.14 -0.46 -0.92
CA LEU A 111 -14.46 0.84 -0.36
C LEU A 111 -13.44 1.28 0.68
N HIS A 112 -13.11 2.57 0.63
CA HIS A 112 -12.32 3.25 1.66
C HIS A 112 -13.03 3.17 3.03
N ALA A 113 -12.29 3.24 4.13
CA ALA A 113 -12.84 3.41 5.47
C ALA A 113 -13.80 4.62 5.53
N VAL A 114 -14.75 4.64 6.47
CA VAL A 114 -15.69 5.77 6.58
C VAL A 114 -14.95 7.01 7.09
N ILE A 115 -14.85 8.05 6.27
CA ILE A 115 -14.30 9.35 6.70
C ILE A 115 -15.31 10.08 7.58
N HIS A 116 -16.54 10.23 7.09
CA HIS A 116 -17.66 10.81 7.81
C HIS A 116 -18.97 10.29 7.20
N PRO A 117 -20.04 10.07 7.97
CA PRO A 117 -21.33 9.58 7.45
C PRO A 117 -21.94 10.45 6.34
N ASP A 118 -21.66 11.76 6.34
CA ASP A 118 -22.17 12.71 5.33
C ASP A 118 -21.30 12.81 4.07
N ILE A 119 -20.17 12.11 4.02
CA ILE A 119 -19.26 12.10 2.87
C ILE A 119 -19.46 10.76 2.13
N PRO A 120 -19.80 10.76 0.82
CA PRO A 120 -19.87 9.53 0.05
C PRO A 120 -18.54 8.76 0.13
N ARG A 121 -18.61 7.46 0.44
CA ARG A 121 -17.42 6.61 0.45
C ARG A 121 -16.92 6.42 -0.97
N ILE A 122 -15.65 6.73 -1.18
CA ILE A 122 -14.95 6.44 -2.43
C ILE A 122 -14.51 4.98 -2.49
N THR A 123 -14.15 4.54 -3.69
CA THR A 123 -13.59 3.20 -3.89
C THR A 123 -12.17 3.11 -3.36
N ASN A 124 -11.82 1.98 -2.76
CA ASN A 124 -10.45 1.63 -2.37
C ASN A 124 -10.27 0.13 -2.54
N ILE A 125 -9.15 -0.25 -3.15
CA ILE A 125 -8.71 -1.64 -3.22
C ILE A 125 -7.40 -1.80 -2.45
N GLY A 126 -7.19 -2.98 -1.88
CA GLY A 126 -5.92 -3.40 -1.28
C GLY A 126 -5.24 -4.47 -2.13
N PHE A 127 -3.92 -4.62 -1.96
CA PHE A 127 -3.10 -5.56 -2.71
C PHE A 127 -2.42 -6.57 -1.78
N LEU A 128 -2.70 -7.85 -1.98
CA LEU A 128 -1.96 -8.96 -1.36
C LEU A 128 -0.90 -9.46 -2.34
N VAL A 129 0.36 -9.21 -2.01
CA VAL A 129 1.53 -9.51 -2.84
C VAL A 129 2.20 -10.80 -2.36
N ASP A 130 2.42 -11.72 -3.30
CA ASP A 130 2.98 -13.07 -3.11
C ASP A 130 2.31 -13.86 -1.98
N GLY A 131 1.02 -13.60 -1.70
CA GLY A 131 0.30 -14.22 -0.59
C GLY A 131 0.87 -13.92 0.80
N SER A 132 1.73 -12.89 0.91
CA SER A 132 2.52 -12.63 2.12
C SER A 132 2.35 -11.21 2.64
N VAL A 133 2.42 -10.19 1.77
CA VAL A 133 2.33 -8.78 2.17
C VAL A 133 1.00 -8.20 1.76
N PHE A 134 0.22 -7.69 2.70
CA PHE A 134 -1.03 -7.03 2.39
C PHE A 134 -0.96 -5.52 2.61
N HIS A 135 -1.23 -4.77 1.55
CA HIS A 135 -1.36 -3.31 1.58
C HIS A 135 -2.83 -2.92 1.38
N PRO A 136 -3.56 -2.52 2.43
CA PRO A 136 -5.00 -2.28 2.35
C PRO A 136 -5.38 -0.92 1.75
N GLY A 137 -4.41 -0.01 1.57
CA GLY A 137 -4.72 1.39 1.32
C GLY A 137 -5.38 2.01 2.55
N ASP A 138 -6.35 2.90 2.32
CA ASP A 138 -7.11 3.55 3.39
C ASP A 138 -8.39 2.81 3.72
N ALA A 139 -8.24 1.52 4.00
CA ALA A 139 -9.33 0.65 4.42
C ALA A 139 -8.87 -0.28 5.54
N LEU A 140 -9.85 -0.77 6.30
CA LEU A 140 -9.68 -1.87 7.25
C LEU A 140 -10.20 -3.18 6.64
N THR A 141 -9.86 -3.41 5.36
CA THR A 141 -10.26 -4.60 4.60
C THR A 141 -9.56 -5.83 5.16
N VAL A 142 -10.29 -6.86 5.54
CA VAL A 142 -9.68 -8.14 5.94
C VAL A 142 -9.55 -9.02 4.69
N PRO A 143 -8.33 -9.45 4.30
CA PRO A 143 -8.17 -10.37 3.17
C PRO A 143 -8.69 -11.77 3.54
N ASP A 144 -9.19 -12.52 2.55
CA ASP A 144 -9.74 -13.87 2.75
C ASP A 144 -8.68 -14.94 3.09
N HIS A 145 -7.42 -14.53 3.15
CA HIS A 145 -6.27 -15.39 3.40
C HIS A 145 -5.43 -14.83 4.55
N PRO A 146 -4.82 -15.69 5.39
CA PRO A 146 -3.81 -15.26 6.35
C PRO A 146 -2.67 -14.54 5.62
N VAL A 147 -2.17 -13.46 6.21
CA VAL A 147 -1.06 -12.68 5.66
C VAL A 147 0.09 -12.65 6.65
N ASP A 148 1.32 -12.68 6.15
CA ASP A 148 2.51 -12.64 7.00
C ASP A 148 2.76 -11.22 7.51
N THR A 149 2.74 -10.25 6.59
CA THR A 149 3.02 -8.84 6.86
C THR A 149 1.83 -7.98 6.45
N LEU A 150 1.25 -7.26 7.41
CA LEU A 150 0.25 -6.23 7.15
C LEU A 150 0.91 -4.86 7.08
N MET A 151 0.67 -4.11 6.00
CA MET A 151 0.94 -2.68 5.97
C MET A 151 -0.21 -1.97 6.69
N LEU A 152 0.05 -1.47 7.88
CA LEU A 152 -0.97 -0.99 8.81
C LEU A 152 -1.20 0.52 8.67
N PRO A 153 -2.36 1.00 8.18
CA PRO A 153 -2.69 2.42 8.19
C PRO A 153 -2.88 2.90 9.63
N VAL A 154 -1.81 3.42 10.22
CA VAL A 154 -1.67 3.56 11.68
C VAL A 154 -2.42 4.76 12.25
N MET A 155 -2.52 5.84 11.48
CA MET A 155 -3.19 7.06 11.93
C MET A 155 -3.75 7.86 10.76
N ALA A 156 -5.04 8.14 10.78
CA ALA A 156 -5.68 9.02 9.83
C ALA A 156 -6.80 9.83 10.51
N PRO A 157 -7.25 10.95 9.92
CA PRO A 157 -8.43 11.66 10.42
C PRO A 157 -9.70 10.79 10.50
N TRP A 158 -9.75 9.72 9.70
CA TRP A 158 -10.88 8.81 9.57
C TRP A 158 -10.85 7.61 10.52
N ASN A 159 -9.77 7.38 11.29
CA ASN A 159 -9.68 6.25 12.23
C ASN A 159 -9.47 6.66 13.68
N LYS A 160 -9.81 5.73 14.57
CA LYS A 160 -9.38 5.70 15.96
C LYS A 160 -8.38 4.58 16.14
N ILE A 161 -7.41 4.77 17.04
CA ILE A 161 -6.44 3.72 17.38
C ILE A 161 -7.10 2.40 17.82
N SER A 162 -8.27 2.45 18.45
CA SER A 162 -9.02 1.24 18.82
C SER A 162 -9.44 0.41 17.61
N GLU A 163 -9.84 1.07 16.52
CA GLU A 163 -10.23 0.38 15.27
C GLU A 163 -9.01 -0.23 14.58
N VAL A 164 -7.86 0.44 14.64
CA VAL A 164 -6.58 -0.07 14.14
C VAL A 164 -6.15 -1.32 14.93
N ILE A 165 -6.28 -1.30 16.26
CA ILE A 165 -5.99 -2.46 17.13
C ILE A 165 -6.92 -3.64 16.81
N ASP A 166 -8.22 -3.38 16.70
CA ASP A 166 -9.20 -4.43 16.37
C ASP A 166 -8.98 -4.98 14.96
N TYR A 167 -8.56 -4.13 14.02
CA TYR A 167 -8.17 -4.57 12.68
C TYR A 167 -6.95 -5.50 12.69
N VAL A 168 -5.89 -5.17 13.44
CA VAL A 168 -4.72 -6.07 13.59
C VAL A 168 -5.15 -7.42 14.17
N ARG A 169 -6.04 -7.42 15.19
CA ARG A 169 -6.56 -8.65 15.82
C ARG A 169 -7.44 -9.48 14.91
N GLU A 170 -8.14 -8.85 13.98
CA GLU A 170 -8.99 -9.54 13.01
C GLU A 170 -8.14 -10.18 11.92
N VAL A 171 -7.17 -9.43 11.36
CA VAL A 171 -6.25 -9.92 10.32
C VAL A 171 -5.27 -10.98 10.85
N LYS A 172 -4.84 -10.86 12.11
CA LYS A 172 -3.85 -11.73 12.78
C LYS A 172 -2.56 -11.94 11.97
N PRO A 173 -1.89 -10.88 11.50
CA PRO A 173 -0.67 -11.05 10.74
C PRO A 173 0.47 -11.49 11.67
N ARG A 174 1.52 -12.12 11.10
CA ARG A 174 2.74 -12.41 11.88
C ARG A 174 3.42 -11.12 12.32
N ARG A 175 3.46 -10.11 11.44
CA ARG A 175 3.92 -8.77 11.74
C ARG A 175 3.08 -7.68 11.09
N ALA A 176 3.07 -6.49 11.68
CA ALA A 176 2.47 -5.28 11.13
C ALA A 176 3.52 -4.19 10.98
N ILE A 177 3.57 -3.54 9.81
CA ILE A 177 4.49 -2.44 9.51
C ILE A 177 3.67 -1.20 9.18
N ASP A 178 3.96 -0.09 9.85
CA ASP A 178 3.18 1.14 9.68
C ASP A 178 3.25 1.73 8.27
N ILE A 179 2.08 2.16 7.79
CA ILE A 179 1.84 3.10 6.69
C ILE A 179 0.90 4.20 7.18
N HIS A 180 0.64 5.20 6.33
CA HIS A 180 -0.20 6.34 6.68
C HIS A 180 0.26 7.05 7.97
N ASP A 181 1.59 7.23 8.10
CA ASP A 181 2.24 7.67 9.34
C ASP A 181 2.83 9.10 9.27
N ALA A 182 2.73 9.75 8.11
CA ALA A 182 3.33 11.07 7.84
C ALA A 182 2.71 12.21 8.68
N LEU A 183 1.46 12.05 9.12
CA LEU A 183 0.79 13.04 9.96
C LEU A 183 1.17 12.88 11.45
N LEU A 184 1.79 11.77 11.84
CA LEU A 184 2.23 11.55 13.22
C LEU A 184 3.52 12.33 13.49
N THR A 185 3.54 13.04 14.61
CA THR A 185 4.78 13.63 15.13
C THR A 185 5.46 12.66 16.07
N ASP A 186 6.78 12.77 16.22
CA ASP A 186 7.54 11.91 17.16
C ASP A 186 7.08 12.05 18.61
N LEU A 187 6.38 13.13 18.96
CA LEU A 187 5.74 13.30 20.26
C LEU A 187 4.58 12.32 20.47
N ALA A 188 3.73 12.12 19.44
CA ALA A 188 2.53 11.31 19.54
C ALA A 188 2.78 9.83 19.21
N ARG A 189 3.81 9.52 18.39
CA ARG A 189 4.13 8.14 17.96
C ARG A 189 4.24 7.13 19.10
N PRO A 190 4.93 7.40 20.24
CA PRO A 190 5.05 6.41 21.32
C PRO A 190 3.70 5.94 21.88
N ILE A 191 2.64 6.75 21.76
CA ILE A 191 1.28 6.36 22.17
C ILE A 191 0.76 5.26 21.25
N TYR A 192 0.94 5.41 19.93
CA TYR A 192 0.51 4.42 18.95
C TYR A 192 1.30 3.12 19.09
N ASP A 193 2.64 3.23 19.13
CA ASP A 193 3.54 2.08 19.27
C ASP A 193 3.20 1.27 20.54
N THR A 194 2.99 1.95 21.67
CA THR A 194 2.69 1.28 22.94
C THR A 194 1.34 0.58 22.90
N GLN A 195 0.29 1.25 22.42
CA GLN A 195 -1.06 0.69 22.46
C GLN A 195 -1.24 -0.43 21.44
N ILE A 196 -0.74 -0.26 20.22
CA ILE A 196 -0.81 -1.29 19.17
C ILE A 196 0.06 -2.48 19.55
N GLY A 197 1.30 -2.25 20.01
CA GLY A 197 2.19 -3.33 20.45
C GLY A 197 1.63 -4.12 21.64
N ALA A 198 1.02 -3.44 22.62
CA ALA A 198 0.47 -4.10 23.81
C ALA A 198 -0.85 -4.85 23.54
N LEU A 199 -1.67 -4.35 22.62
CA LEU A 199 -3.05 -4.82 22.45
C LEU A 199 -3.28 -5.59 21.15
N GLY A 200 -2.48 -5.38 20.10
CA GLY A 200 -2.67 -5.95 18.77
C GLY A 200 -2.40 -7.45 18.67
N GLY A 201 -1.55 -8.00 19.54
CA GLY A 201 -1.24 -9.45 19.56
C GLY A 201 -0.32 -9.93 18.42
N THR A 202 0.37 -8.99 17.77
CA THR A 202 1.27 -9.21 16.63
C THR A 202 2.57 -8.44 16.83
N ASP A 203 3.67 -8.88 16.21
CA ASP A 203 4.90 -8.10 16.11
C ASP A 203 4.65 -6.79 15.34
N HIS A 204 4.58 -5.67 16.05
CA HIS A 204 4.33 -4.35 15.49
C HIS A 204 5.64 -3.58 15.39
N GLY A 205 5.94 -3.09 14.18
CA GLY A 205 7.18 -2.41 13.91
C GLY A 205 7.01 -1.21 12.97
N ARG A 206 7.98 -0.30 13.06
CA ARG A 206 8.09 0.86 12.19
C ARG A 206 9.31 0.72 11.30
N LEU A 207 9.15 1.17 10.06
CA LEU A 207 10.26 1.52 9.17
C LEU A 207 10.20 3.02 8.93
N THR A 208 11.33 3.73 8.98
CA THR A 208 11.40 5.11 8.52
C THR A 208 11.59 5.14 7.00
N PRO A 209 11.27 6.25 6.31
CA PRO A 209 11.49 6.35 4.86
C PRO A 209 12.95 6.05 4.51
N GLY A 210 13.16 5.08 3.61
CA GLY A 210 14.47 4.57 3.22
C GLY A 210 14.89 3.30 3.95
N ASP A 211 14.30 2.97 5.10
CA ASP A 211 14.56 1.71 5.78
C ASP A 211 13.98 0.53 4.99
N ALA A 212 14.66 -0.61 5.08
CA ALA A 212 14.26 -1.83 4.39
C ALA A 212 14.31 -3.06 5.30
N THR A 213 13.43 -4.01 5.04
CA THR A 213 13.41 -5.33 5.68
C THR A 213 13.28 -6.42 4.62
N ARG A 214 13.84 -7.59 4.91
CA ARG A 214 13.50 -8.81 4.18
C ARG A 214 12.15 -9.35 4.64
N LEU A 215 11.47 -10.05 3.75
CA LEU A 215 10.21 -10.75 3.91
C LEU A 215 10.43 -12.25 3.68
#